data_AF-R6EY63-F1
#
_entry.id   AF-R6EY63-F1
#
_cell.length_a   1.000
_cell.length_b   1.000
_cell.length_c   1.000
_cell.angle_alpha   90.00
_cell.angle_beta   90.00
_cell.angle_gamma   90.00
#
_symmetry.space_group_name_H-M   'P 1'
#
loop_
_entity.id
_entity.type
_entity.pdbx_description
1 polymer ?
#
loop_
_entity_poly.entity_id
_entity_poly.type
_entity_poly.pdbx_seq_one_letter_code
_entity_poly.pdbx_strand_id
1 'polypeptide(L)'
;MYISLGSAHGVGSKARFKVYELRTVAGRNSRKEIGELKVSAVEGEDLTLCDVVKGGKEIKAAMDAQQKIEVEVFHKKTIGEIAKGII
;
A
#
# COMPACT_ATOMS: atom_id res chain seq x y z
N MET A 1 -2.15 10.84 -2.27
CA MET A 1 -2.59 9.80 -3.23
C MET A 1 -3.87 9.19 -2.69
N TYR A 2 -4.87 8.98 -3.53
CA TYR A 2 -6.12 8.33 -3.13
C TYR A 2 -6.10 6.84 -3.42
N ILE A 3 -6.69 6.06 -2.53
CA ILE A 3 -6.97 4.62 -2.74
C ILE A 3 -8.46 4.36 -2.63
N SER A 4 -8.94 3.39 -3.43
CA SER A 4 -10.33 2.92 -3.44
C SER A 4 -10.60 1.91 -2.32
N LEU A 5 -10.17 2.24 -1.10
CA LEU A 5 -10.42 1.50 0.14
C LEU A 5 -10.71 2.52 1.23
N GLY A 6 -11.67 2.22 2.12
CA GLY A 6 -12.11 3.12 3.18
C GLY A 6 -12.60 2.38 4.43
N SER A 7 -13.47 3.00 5.21
CA SER A 7 -13.93 2.45 6.49
C SER A 7 -14.64 1.09 6.34
N ALA A 8 -15.40 0.88 5.26
CA ALA A 8 -16.08 -0.40 4.99
C ALA A 8 -15.08 -1.54 4.68
N HIS A 9 -13.83 -1.19 4.38
CA HIS A 9 -12.74 -2.12 4.09
C HIS A 9 -11.83 -2.34 5.32
N GLY A 10 -12.18 -1.79 6.49
CA GLY A 10 -11.38 -1.90 7.72
C GLY A 10 -10.13 -1.01 7.74
N VAL A 11 -10.06 0.01 6.89
CA VAL A 11 -8.92 0.94 6.88
C VAL A 11 -8.94 1.80 8.14
N GLY A 12 -7.97 1.59 9.01
CA GLY A 12 -7.75 2.42 10.21
C GLY A 12 -6.78 3.58 9.96
N SER A 13 -6.83 4.61 10.81
CA SER A 13 -5.98 5.81 10.72
C SER A 13 -4.46 5.54 10.82
N LYS A 14 -4.06 4.37 11.34
CA LYS A 14 -2.65 3.94 11.44
C LYS A 14 -2.25 2.93 10.37
N ALA A 15 -3.15 2.60 9.43
CA ALA A 15 -2.86 1.61 8.41
C ALA A 15 -1.73 2.08 7.49
N ARG A 16 -0.97 1.09 7.01
CA ARG A 16 0.06 1.27 6.00
C ARG A 16 -0.15 0.28 4.88
N PHE A 17 0.24 0.69 3.68
CA PHE A 17 0.08 -0.10 2.48
C PHE A 17 1.40 -0.24 1.75
N LYS A 18 1.68 -1.44 1.27
CA LYS A 18 2.67 -1.64 0.21
C LYS A 18 1.99 -1.42 -1.13
N VAL A 19 2.70 -0.77 -2.04
CA VAL A 19 2.23 -0.50 -3.40
C VAL A 19 2.94 -1.44 -4.36
N TYR A 20 2.17 -2.12 -5.20
CA TYR A 20 2.65 -3.07 -6.17
C TYR A 20 2.26 -2.67 -7.58
N GLU A 21 3.22 -2.74 -8.50
CA GLU A 21 2.96 -2.76 -9.93
C GLU A 21 2.71 -4.20 -10.38
N LEU A 22 1.59 -4.44 -11.06
CA LEU A 22 1.29 -5.72 -11.67
C LEU A 22 1.85 -5.76 -13.08
N ARG A 23 2.61 -6.82 -13.35
CA ARG A 23 3.26 -7.06 -14.64
C ARG A 23 3.07 -8.49 -15.07
N THR A 24 2.99 -8.72 -16.37
CA THR A 24 3.02 -10.06 -16.95
C THR A 24 4.43 -10.37 -17.44
N VAL A 25 5.06 -11.40 -16.88
CA VAL A 25 6.40 -11.85 -17.28
C VAL A 25 6.29 -13.28 -17.76
N ALA A 26 6.64 -13.53 -19.02
CA ALA A 26 6.55 -14.85 -19.65
C ALA A 26 5.17 -15.53 -19.45
N GLY A 27 4.08 -14.76 -19.63
CA GLY A 27 2.71 -15.25 -19.47
C GLY A 27 2.25 -15.47 -18.01
N ARG A 28 3.07 -15.12 -17.02
CA ARG A 28 2.72 -15.23 -15.59
C ARG A 28 2.52 -13.86 -14.97
N ASN A 29 1.47 -13.74 -14.14
CA ASN A 29 1.26 -12.55 -13.33
C ASN A 29 2.34 -12.48 -12.25
N SER A 30 3.04 -11.35 -12.21
CA SER A 30 4.06 -11.01 -11.23
C SER A 30 3.73 -9.64 -10.65
N ARG A 31 4.06 -9.44 -9.39
CA ARG A 31 3.95 -8.14 -8.73
C ARG A 31 5.33 -7.65 -8.30
N LYS A 32 5.61 -6.37 -8.51
CA LYS A 32 6.82 -5.71 -8.05
C LYS A 32 6.44 -4.68 -7.01
N GLU A 33 7.00 -4.77 -5.80
CA GLU A 33 6.84 -3.71 -4.80
C GLU A 33 7.53 -2.44 -5.31
N ILE A 34 6.78 -1.35 -5.40
CA ILE A 34 7.25 -0.06 -5.93
C ILE A 34 7.16 1.07 -4.91
N GLY A 35 6.48 0.87 -3.78
CA GLY A 35 6.41 1.91 -2.76
C GLY A 35 5.61 1.55 -1.52
N GLU A 36 5.46 2.55 -0.66
CA GLU A 36 4.76 2.44 0.62
C GLU A 36 3.90 3.69 0.84
N LEU A 37 2.69 3.49 1.34
CA LEU A 37 1.76 4.53 1.74
C LEU A 37 1.43 4.42 3.23
N LYS A 38 1.13 5.56 3.84
CA LYS A 38 0.48 5.63 5.16
C LYS A 38 -0.84 6.38 5.02
N VAL A 39 -1.85 5.99 5.80
CA VAL A 39 -3.11 6.73 5.87
C VAL A 39 -2.84 8.14 6.39
N SER A 40 -3.41 9.13 5.71
CA SER A 40 -3.47 10.53 6.16
C SER A 40 -4.87 10.84 6.67
N ALA A 41 -5.90 10.49 5.91
CA ALA A 41 -7.31 10.63 6.31
C ALA A 41 -8.17 9.57 5.62
N VAL A 42 -9.05 8.91 6.38
CA VAL A 42 -10.12 8.08 5.80
C VAL A 42 -11.30 9.01 5.52
N GLU A 43 -11.61 9.23 4.24
CA GLU A 43 -12.57 10.25 3.80
C GLU A 43 -13.95 9.66 3.44
N GLY A 44 -14.06 8.32 3.40
CA GLY A 44 -15.33 7.64 3.14
C GLY A 44 -15.28 6.13 3.37
N GLU A 45 -16.37 5.46 3.01
CA GLU A 45 -16.51 4.00 3.12
C GLU A 45 -15.55 3.25 2.18
N ASP A 46 -15.22 3.86 1.05
CA ASP A 46 -14.41 3.34 -0.03
C ASP A 46 -13.27 4.28 -0.46
N LEU A 47 -13.01 5.36 0.29
CA LEU A 47 -12.02 6.37 -0.08
C LEU A 47 -11.10 6.74 1.08
N THR A 48 -9.79 6.71 0.82
CA THR A 48 -8.77 7.14 1.78
C THR A 48 -7.69 7.97 1.10
N LEU A 49 -7.36 9.10 1.71
CA LEU A 49 -6.18 9.90 1.38
C LEU A 49 -4.95 9.33 2.09
N CYS A 50 -3.90 9.08 1.32
CA CYS A 50 -2.63 8.56 1.80
C CYS A 50 -1.44 9.45 1.43
N ASP A 51 -0.47 9.52 2.33
CA ASP A 51 0.86 10.07 2.08
C ASP A 51 1.77 8.97 1.51
N VAL A 52 2.60 9.34 0.54
CA VAL A 52 3.65 8.45 0.03
C VAL A 52 4.84 8.48 1.00
N VAL A 53 5.18 7.33 1.55
CA VAL A 53 6.31 7.15 2.47
C VAL A 53 7.58 6.74 1.72
N LYS A 54 7.43 5.91 0.67
CA LYS A 54 8.53 5.42 -0.16
C LYS A 54 8.06 5.22 -1.59
N GLY A 55 8.95 5.45 -2.56
CA GLY A 55 8.71 5.06 -3.95
C GLY A 55 7.87 6.04 -4.76
N GLY A 56 7.81 7.33 -4.38
CA GLY A 56 6.95 8.30 -5.06
C GLY A 56 7.26 8.49 -6.54
N LYS A 57 8.53 8.36 -6.95
CA LYS A 57 8.92 8.43 -8.36
C LYS A 57 8.41 7.22 -9.13
N GLU A 58 8.56 6.02 -8.57
CA GLU A 58 8.15 4.75 -9.16
C GLU A 58 6.63 4.62 -9.23
N ILE A 59 5.92 5.03 -8.18
CA ILE A 59 4.45 5.09 -8.16
C ILE A 59 3.95 6.05 -9.24
N LYS A 60 4.53 7.26 -9.32
CA LYS A 60 4.15 8.22 -10.36
C LYS A 60 4.39 7.66 -11.76
N ALA A 61 5.55 7.05 -12.01
CA ALA A 61 5.86 6.44 -13.30
C ALA A 61 4.87 5.32 -13.68
N ALA A 62 4.50 4.46 -12.72
CA ALA A 62 3.51 3.41 -12.94
C ALA A 62 2.11 3.98 -13.24
N MET A 63 1.70 5.04 -12.54
CA MET A 63 0.44 5.76 -12.80
C MET A 63 0.42 6.43 -14.17
N ASP A 64 1.51 7.15 -14.52
CA ASP A 64 1.65 7.83 -15.81
C ASP A 64 1.64 6.82 -16.98
N ALA A 65 2.23 5.64 -16.77
CA ALA A 65 2.22 4.53 -17.72
C ALA A 65 0.92 3.70 -17.70
N GLN A 66 -0.10 4.14 -16.96
CA GLN A 66 -1.40 3.47 -16.80
C GLN A 66 -1.29 1.98 -16.42
N GLN A 67 -0.27 1.61 -15.66
CA GLN A 67 -0.08 0.24 -15.19
C GLN A 67 -1.13 -0.10 -14.13
N LYS A 68 -1.45 -1.40 -14.01
CA LYS A 68 -2.30 -1.86 -12.93
C LYS A 68 -1.52 -1.81 -11.62
N ILE A 69 -2.02 -1.03 -10.67
CA ILE A 69 -1.44 -0.86 -9.33
C ILE A 69 -2.35 -1.51 -8.31
N GLU A 70 -1.77 -2.27 -7.37
CA GLU A 70 -2.47 -2.83 -6.22
C GLU A 70 -1.84 -2.34 -4.93
N VAL A 71 -2.65 -2.24 -3.89
CA VAL A 71 -2.21 -1.91 -2.53
C VAL A 71 -2.53 -3.06 -1.59
N GLU A 72 -1.60 -3.39 -0.71
CA GLU A 72 -1.77 -4.45 0.29
C GLU A 72 -1.50 -3.86 1.68
N VAL A 73 -2.43 -4.04 2.62
CA VAL A 73 -2.23 -3.65 4.02
C VAL A 73 -1.09 -4.46 4.61
N PHE A 74 -0.18 -3.81 5.33
CA PHE A 74 0.83 -4.51 6.12
C PHE A 74 0.94 -3.94 7.52
N HIS A 75 1.18 -4.84 8.48
CA HIS A 75 1.45 -4.49 9.86
C HIS A 75 2.96 -4.46 10.07
N LYS A 76 3.53 -3.27 10.26
CA LYS A 76 4.94 -3.13 10.63
C LYS A 76 5.08 -3.61 12.07
N LYS A 77 5.59 -4.83 12.27
CA LYS A 77 5.94 -5.32 13.60
C LYS A 77 6.91 -4.33 14.25
N THR A 78 6.55 -3.85 15.42
CA THR A 78 7.44 -3.04 16.25
C THR A 78 8.48 -3.96 16.92
N ILE A 79 9.64 -3.40 17.26
CA ILE A 79 10.73 -4.16 17.92
C ILE A 79 10.22 -4.83 19.22
N GLY A 80 9.30 -4.19 19.95
CA GLY A 80 8.67 -4.75 21.14
C GLY A 80 7.75 -5.95 20.88
N GLU A 81 7.09 -6.02 19.73
CA GLU A 81 6.27 -7.18 19.33
C GLU A 81 7.13 -8.37 18.88
N ILE A 82 8.27 -8.09 18.25
CA ILE A 82 9.26 -9.12 17.90
C ILE A 82 9.87 -9.72 19.18
N ALA A 83 10.22 -8.87 20.16
CA ALA A 83 10.81 -9.29 21.43
C ALA A 83 9.87 -10.16 22.28
N LYS A 84 8.55 -9.89 22.27
CA LYS A 84 7.56 -10.71 22.99
C LYS A 84 7.33 -12.11 22.41
N GLY A 85 7.69 -12.35 21.15
CA GLY A 85 7.55 -13.67 20.51
C GLY A 85 8.77 -14.57 20.66
N ILE A 86 9.83 -14.10 21.33
CA ILE A 86 11.10 -14.83 21.56
C ILE A 86 11.20 -15.35 23.01
N ILE A 87 10.17 -15.14 23.85
CA ILE A 87 10.10 -15.60 25.24
C ILE A 87 9.01 -16.66 25.40
#